data_AF-A0A9X3A2P8-F1
#
_entry.id   AF-A0A9X3A2P8-F1
#
_cell.length_a   1.000
_cell.length_b   1.000
_cell.length_c   1.000
_cell.angle_alpha   90.00
_cell.angle_beta   90.00
_cell.angle_gamma   90.00
#
_symmetry.space_group_name_H-M   'P 1'
#
loop_
_entity.id
_entity.type
_entity.pdbx_description
1 polymer ?
#
loop_
_entity_poly.entity_id
_entity_poly.type
_entity_poly.pdbx_seq_one_letter_code
_entity_poly.pdbx_strand_id
1 'polypeptide(L)'
;MKYLWIAGAVVLAVAVVLTVVKYNGKRNMLAPTIVGAIGAFLLVSGWLFVVDPNAAKNEAIKTGGLAGGSVIALYALWLNDRKRRTEEARQEIEKERQDLENQRAEHDRSRVADERFARAVELLGHDTDQVRVGALHALAGLARSRTEYTQTVLDIVCSYLRRPFELGDEHGDHDEAELQVRRTAQRLIADLLPEVGVVDAPHYEVDLSKATLAFLELTNRQIGRLILRDAEFHYSNSLHHSHVHGDVFLSGSTTKGRLHLLDMVFHGKVSFQVATTDDWVDFRNTRFHGPAKFTRTEFSGPVSFEGAVFDQPVEMSGTKFTGGLDLRTAVPQEATTNAMVVSLNHENRLPDGWVVDQRPDGTGLVRS
;
A
#
# COMPACT_ATOMS: atom_id res chain seq x y z
N MET A 1 30.31 81.48 -4.45
CA MET A 1 28.88 81.78 -4.15
C MET A 1 27.97 81.96 -5.37
N LYS A 2 28.42 81.87 -6.63
CA LYS A 2 27.59 82.21 -7.82
C LYS A 2 26.57 81.16 -8.31
N TYR A 3 26.49 79.97 -7.71
CA TYR A 3 25.60 78.89 -8.19
C TYR A 3 24.60 78.34 -7.15
N LEU A 4 24.47 78.99 -5.98
CA LEU A 4 23.62 78.53 -4.87
C LEU A 4 22.12 78.47 -5.23
N TRP A 5 21.65 79.34 -6.12
CA TRP A 5 20.26 79.35 -6.57
C TRP A 5 19.89 78.12 -7.44
N ILE A 6 20.85 77.53 -8.15
CA ILE A 6 20.65 76.34 -8.98
C ILE A 6 20.45 75.12 -8.08
N ALA A 7 21.24 75.01 -7.01
CA ALA A 7 21.05 73.99 -5.99
C ALA A 7 19.64 74.09 -5.36
N GLY A 8 19.18 75.32 -5.06
CA GLY A 8 17.82 75.56 -4.58
C GLY A 8 16.73 75.13 -5.57
N ALA A 9 16.89 75.44 -6.86
CA ALA A 9 15.93 75.07 -7.90
C ALA A 9 15.86 73.55 -8.13
N VAL A 10 17.01 72.86 -8.09
CA VAL A 10 17.08 71.40 -8.21
C VAL A 10 16.42 70.73 -7.00
N VAL A 11 16.70 71.21 -5.79
CA VAL A 11 16.08 70.69 -4.55
C VAL A 11 14.56 70.88 -4.59
N LEU A 12 14.09 72.02 -5.08
CA LEU A 12 12.66 72.32 -5.18
C LEU A 12 11.96 71.48 -6.24
N ALA A 13 12.60 71.25 -7.39
CA ALA A 13 12.09 70.35 -8.43
C ALA A 13 12.01 68.90 -7.93
N VAL A 14 13.06 68.42 -7.24
CA VAL A 14 13.08 67.09 -6.62
C VAL A 14 11.99 66.97 -5.55
N ALA A 15 11.81 67.98 -4.71
CA ALA A 15 10.76 68.01 -3.68
C ALA A 15 9.36 67.96 -4.30
N VAL A 16 9.10 68.70 -5.38
CA VAL A 16 7.81 68.67 -6.09
C VAL A 16 7.55 67.30 -6.68
N VAL A 17 8.54 66.68 -7.32
CA VAL A 17 8.42 65.32 -7.87
C VAL A 17 8.11 64.32 -6.76
N LEU A 18 8.86 64.34 -5.64
CA LEU A 18 8.62 63.44 -4.50
C LEU A 18 7.22 63.63 -3.89
N THR A 19 6.75 64.87 -3.81
CA THR A 19 5.39 65.17 -3.30
C THR A 19 4.31 64.64 -4.23
N VAL A 20 4.48 64.77 -5.55
CA VAL A 20 3.53 64.25 -6.55
C VAL A 20 3.51 62.72 -6.57
N VAL A 21 4.67 62.07 -6.41
CA VAL A 21 4.77 60.60 -6.29
C VAL A 21 4.04 60.11 -5.03
N LYS A 22 4.21 60.81 -3.90
CA LYS A 22 3.56 60.48 -2.62
C LYS A 22 2.03 60.63 -2.68
N TYR A 23 1.52 61.61 -3.44
CA TYR A 23 0.09 61.89 -3.52
C TYR A 23 -0.68 60.99 -4.50
N ASN A 24 -0.01 60.45 -5.53
CA ASN A 24 -0.64 59.67 -6.60
C ASN A 24 -0.61 58.16 -6.42
N GLY A 25 -0.56 57.65 -5.18
CA GLY A 25 -0.33 56.23 -4.83
C GLY A 25 -1.22 55.16 -5.49
N LYS A 26 -2.22 55.53 -6.31
CA LYS A 26 -3.04 54.62 -7.12
C LYS A 26 -3.28 55.05 -8.59
N ARG A 27 -2.72 56.16 -9.09
CA ARG A 27 -3.07 56.73 -10.41
C ARG A 27 -1.85 56.82 -11.34
N ASN A 28 -2.08 56.61 -12.65
CA ASN A 28 -1.06 56.50 -13.70
C ASN A 28 0.08 57.54 -13.56
N MET A 29 1.28 57.06 -13.24
CA MET A 29 2.46 57.90 -13.01
C MET A 29 3.11 58.46 -14.30
N LEU A 30 2.59 58.11 -15.48
CA LEU A 30 3.13 58.51 -16.79
C LEU A 30 3.32 60.03 -16.94
N ALA A 31 2.30 60.82 -16.61
CA ALA A 31 2.35 62.27 -16.76
C ALA A 31 3.44 62.93 -15.90
N PRO A 32 3.55 62.64 -14.58
CA PRO A 32 4.65 63.19 -13.78
C PRO A 32 6.04 62.70 -14.20
N THR A 33 6.22 61.49 -14.72
CA THR A 33 7.54 61.06 -15.22
C THR A 33 7.94 61.76 -16.50
N ILE A 34 7.00 62.01 -17.43
CA ILE A 34 7.27 62.78 -18.65
C ILE A 34 7.67 64.21 -18.29
N VAL A 35 6.94 64.85 -17.37
CA VAL A 35 7.27 66.20 -16.89
C VAL A 35 8.63 66.23 -16.19
N GLY A 36 8.94 65.23 -15.36
CA GLY A 36 10.24 65.08 -14.70
C GLY A 36 11.40 64.86 -15.68
N ALA A 37 11.19 64.08 -16.73
CA ALA A 37 12.20 63.83 -17.77
C ALA A 37 12.49 65.09 -18.60
N ILE A 38 11.45 65.85 -18.97
CA ILE A 38 11.60 67.14 -19.66
C ILE A 38 12.32 68.14 -18.74
N GLY A 39 11.95 68.20 -17.45
CA GLY A 39 12.62 69.03 -16.46
C GLY A 39 14.10 68.70 -16.29
N ALA A 40 14.46 67.41 -16.20
CA ALA A 40 15.85 66.96 -16.12
C ALA A 40 16.65 67.29 -17.38
N PHE A 41 16.05 67.10 -18.57
CA PHE A 41 16.65 67.47 -19.86
C PHE A 41 16.98 68.96 -19.92
N LEU A 42 16.02 69.82 -19.56
CA LEU A 42 16.17 71.27 -19.59
C LEU A 42 17.15 71.76 -18.52
N LEU A 43 17.14 71.18 -17.32
CA LEU A 43 18.07 71.53 -16.24
C LEU A 43 19.52 71.21 -16.62
N VAL A 44 19.79 69.99 -17.10
CA VAL A 44 21.16 69.57 -17.43
C VAL A 44 21.68 70.31 -18.67
N SER A 45 20.85 70.46 -19.71
CA SER A 45 21.24 71.21 -20.91
C SER A 45 21.47 72.69 -20.56
N GLY A 46 20.54 73.30 -19.82
CA GLY A 46 20.63 74.70 -19.41
C GLY A 46 21.81 74.99 -18.47
N TRP A 47 22.12 74.06 -17.56
CA TRP A 47 23.26 74.20 -16.65
C TRP A 47 24.60 74.16 -17.38
N LEU A 48 24.76 73.26 -18.36
CA LEU A 48 25.97 73.19 -19.20
C LEU A 48 26.22 74.48 -19.98
N PHE A 49 25.17 75.11 -20.50
CA PHE A 49 25.29 76.43 -21.16
C PHE A 49 25.71 77.56 -20.22
N VAL A 50 25.47 77.43 -18.92
CA VAL A 50 25.78 78.45 -17.90
C VAL A 50 27.18 78.26 -17.30
N VAL A 51 27.62 77.02 -17.15
CA VAL A 51 28.93 76.69 -16.54
C VAL A 51 30.05 76.71 -17.57
N ASP A 52 29.76 76.35 -18.83
CA ASP A 52 30.78 76.26 -19.88
C ASP A 52 30.30 76.93 -21.18
N PRO A 53 30.53 78.25 -21.37
CA PRO A 53 30.00 79.03 -22.49
C PRO A 53 30.50 78.59 -23.87
N ASN A 54 31.62 77.87 -23.92
CA ASN A 54 32.23 77.35 -25.14
C ASN A 54 31.88 75.87 -25.41
N ALA A 55 31.08 75.23 -24.56
CA ALA A 55 30.63 73.87 -24.78
C ALA A 55 29.86 73.75 -26.10
N ALA A 56 30.18 72.73 -26.90
CA ALA A 56 29.50 72.51 -28.16
C ALA A 56 28.01 72.25 -27.90
N LYS A 57 27.12 72.99 -28.58
CA LYS A 57 25.65 72.84 -28.43
C LYS A 57 25.17 71.39 -28.55
N ASN A 58 25.88 70.58 -29.36
CA ASN A 58 25.61 69.16 -29.54
C ASN A 58 25.92 68.32 -28.28
N GLU A 59 26.97 68.65 -27.51
CA GLU A 59 27.31 67.94 -26.28
C GLU A 59 26.27 68.20 -25.18
N ALA A 60 25.84 69.45 -24.99
CA ALA A 60 24.83 69.81 -23.99
C ALA A 60 23.49 69.08 -24.23
N ILE A 61 23.03 69.01 -25.49
CA ILE A 61 21.81 68.29 -25.88
C ILE A 61 21.97 66.77 -25.66
N LYS A 62 23.14 66.20 -25.94
CA LYS A 62 23.42 64.77 -25.68
C LYS A 62 23.35 64.44 -24.19
N THR A 63 23.98 65.24 -23.33
CA THR A 63 23.94 65.05 -21.88
C THR A 63 22.55 65.28 -21.28
N GLY A 64 21.82 66.28 -21.77
CA GLY A 64 20.41 66.47 -21.37
C GLY A 64 19.54 65.31 -21.82
N GLY A 65 19.75 64.79 -23.03
CA GLY A 65 19.07 63.61 -23.57
C GLY A 65 19.29 62.36 -22.72
N LEU A 66 20.54 62.13 -22.28
CA LEU A 66 20.88 61.06 -21.34
C LEU A 66 20.14 61.23 -20.00
N ALA A 67 20.11 62.45 -19.45
CA ALA A 67 19.43 62.73 -18.18
C ALA A 67 17.91 62.46 -18.26
N GLY A 68 17.24 62.97 -19.30
CA GLY A 68 15.81 62.71 -19.53
C GLY A 68 15.51 61.23 -19.84
N GLY A 69 16.34 60.61 -20.68
CA GLY A 69 16.23 59.19 -21.02
C GLY A 69 16.39 58.26 -19.81
N SER A 70 17.26 58.62 -18.85
CA SER A 70 17.47 57.87 -17.60
C SER A 70 16.21 57.83 -16.74
N VAL A 71 15.47 58.95 -16.64
CA VAL A 71 14.21 59.04 -15.88
C VAL A 71 13.15 58.12 -16.49
N ILE A 72 13.05 58.10 -17.83
CA ILE A 72 12.12 57.23 -18.55
C ILE A 72 12.50 55.75 -18.36
N ALA A 73 13.79 55.42 -18.46
CA ALA A 73 14.29 54.06 -18.29
C ALA A 73 14.01 53.50 -16.88
N LEU A 74 14.26 54.28 -15.82
CA LEU A 74 13.94 53.88 -14.45
C LEU A 74 12.43 53.67 -14.23
N TYR A 75 11.60 54.51 -14.85
CA TYR A 75 10.14 54.36 -14.77
C TYR A 75 9.64 53.11 -15.50
N ALA A 76 10.19 52.81 -16.68
CA ALA A 76 9.90 51.56 -17.39
C ALA A 76 10.31 50.34 -16.56
N LEU A 77 11.47 50.38 -15.90
CA LEU A 77 11.94 49.33 -15.01
C LEU A 77 11.03 49.16 -13.77
N TRP A 78 10.59 50.26 -13.16
CA TRP A 78 9.64 50.23 -12.06
C TRP A 78 8.27 49.66 -12.46
N LEU A 79 7.75 50.04 -13.64
CA LEU A 79 6.52 49.46 -14.18
C LEU A 79 6.65 47.96 -14.40
N ASN A 80 7.79 47.51 -14.95
CA ASN A 80 8.05 46.11 -15.19
C ASN A 80 8.17 45.32 -13.87
N ASP A 81 8.89 45.85 -12.87
CA ASP A 81 8.99 45.23 -11.53
C ASP A 81 7.61 45.16 -10.85
N ARG A 82 6.81 46.23 -10.94
CA ARG A 82 5.46 46.25 -10.37
C ARG A 82 4.56 45.24 -11.07
N LYS A 83 4.60 45.17 -12.40
CA LYS A 83 3.83 44.20 -13.19
C LYS A 83 4.24 42.77 -12.82
N ARG A 84 5.54 42.50 -12.76
CA ARG A 84 6.11 41.21 -12.33
C ARG A 84 5.57 40.80 -10.95
N ARG A 85 5.65 41.68 -9.94
CA ARG A 85 5.11 41.38 -8.59
C ARG A 85 3.62 41.07 -8.60
N THR A 86 2.83 41.76 -9.43
CA THR A 86 1.38 41.47 -9.53
C THR A 86 1.10 40.16 -10.25
N GLU A 87 1.94 39.77 -11.20
CA GLU A 87 1.82 38.48 -11.90
C GLU A 87 2.25 37.33 -10.99
N GLU A 88 3.36 37.49 -10.25
CA GLU A 88 3.82 36.55 -9.23
C GLU A 88 2.74 36.33 -8.15
N ALA A 89 2.19 37.42 -7.58
CA ALA A 89 1.12 37.31 -6.59
C ALA A 89 -0.15 36.64 -7.13
N ARG A 90 -0.48 36.84 -8.42
CA ARG A 90 -1.61 36.15 -9.07
C ARG A 90 -1.33 34.66 -9.25
N GLN A 91 -0.11 34.30 -9.63
CA GLN A 91 0.31 32.91 -9.78
C GLN A 91 0.31 32.19 -8.43
N GLU A 92 0.76 32.85 -7.37
CA GLU A 92 0.71 32.31 -6.00
C GLU A 92 -0.73 32.04 -5.57
N ILE A 93 -1.64 33.01 -5.74
CA ILE A 93 -3.07 32.84 -5.41
C ILE A 93 -3.71 31.73 -6.24
N GLU A 94 -3.42 31.64 -7.54
CA GLU A 94 -4.00 30.61 -8.39
C GLU A 94 -3.47 29.22 -8.01
N LYS A 95 -2.18 29.12 -7.65
CA LYS A 95 -1.59 27.88 -7.16
C LYS A 95 -2.22 27.45 -5.82
N GLU A 96 -2.34 28.36 -4.85
CA GLU A 96 -3.01 28.08 -3.57
C GLU A 96 -4.46 27.63 -3.78
N ARG A 97 -5.17 28.27 -4.73
CA ARG A 97 -6.53 27.89 -5.09
C ARG A 97 -6.58 26.49 -5.68
N GLN A 98 -5.70 26.17 -6.63
CA GLN A 98 -5.63 24.84 -7.23
C GLN A 98 -5.30 23.77 -6.18
N ASP A 99 -4.38 24.06 -5.27
CA ASP A 99 -4.01 23.15 -4.18
C ASP A 99 -5.20 22.90 -3.25
N LEU A 100 -5.96 23.94 -2.89
CA LEU A 100 -7.17 23.81 -2.09
C LEU A 100 -8.29 23.04 -2.82
N GLU A 101 -8.49 23.27 -4.12
CA GLU A 101 -9.45 22.52 -4.93
C GLU A 101 -9.06 21.04 -5.03
N ASN A 102 -7.77 20.73 -5.19
CA ASN A 102 -7.26 19.35 -5.18
C ASN A 102 -7.50 18.66 -3.82
N GLN A 103 -7.20 19.33 -2.71
CA GLN A 103 -7.44 18.81 -1.36
C GLN A 103 -8.94 18.55 -1.10
N ARG A 104 -9.81 19.46 -1.54
CA ARG A 104 -11.27 19.27 -1.43
C ARG A 104 -11.74 18.07 -2.26
N ALA A 105 -11.26 17.94 -3.49
CA ALA A 105 -11.61 16.82 -4.36
C ALA A 105 -11.15 15.48 -3.76
N GLU A 106 -9.98 15.44 -3.13
CA GLU A 106 -9.48 14.25 -2.43
C GLU A 106 -10.34 13.91 -1.20
N HIS A 107 -10.66 14.91 -0.37
CA HIS A 107 -11.54 14.74 0.78
C HIS A 107 -12.92 14.23 0.37
N ASP A 108 -13.53 14.81 -0.67
CA ASP A 108 -14.82 14.38 -1.19
C ASP A 108 -14.78 12.95 -1.73
N ARG A 109 -13.70 12.57 -2.44
CA ARG A 109 -13.49 11.19 -2.87
C ARG A 109 -13.38 10.24 -1.68
N SER A 110 -12.70 10.65 -0.60
CA SER A 110 -12.57 9.84 0.62
C SER A 110 -13.92 9.62 1.29
N ARG A 111 -14.70 10.69 1.45
CA ARG A 111 -16.04 10.61 2.02
C ARG A 111 -16.97 9.70 1.21
N VAL A 112 -16.94 9.79 -0.12
CA VAL A 112 -17.72 8.90 -0.99
C VAL A 112 -17.27 7.44 -0.88
N ALA A 113 -15.96 7.19 -0.71
CA ALA A 113 -15.43 5.86 -0.47
C ALA A 113 -15.93 5.29 0.88
N ASP A 114 -15.89 6.08 1.95
CA ASP A 114 -16.40 5.70 3.28
C ASP A 114 -17.90 5.40 3.26
N GLU A 115 -18.69 6.24 2.58
CA GLU A 115 -20.14 6.02 2.42
C GLU A 115 -20.43 4.72 1.66
N ARG A 116 -19.69 4.43 0.58
CA ARG A 116 -19.82 3.17 -0.17
C ARG A 116 -19.37 1.96 0.64
N PHE A 117 -18.29 2.11 1.41
CA PHE A 117 -17.81 1.07 2.31
C PHE A 117 -18.88 0.72 3.35
N ALA A 118 -19.38 1.71 4.07
CA ALA A 118 -20.42 1.54 5.08
C ALA A 118 -21.68 0.87 4.49
N ARG A 119 -22.12 1.32 3.31
CA ARG A 119 -23.26 0.73 2.61
C ARG A 119 -23.00 -0.73 2.21
N ALA A 120 -21.82 -1.05 1.70
CA ALA A 120 -21.48 -2.43 1.34
C ALA A 120 -21.45 -3.35 2.58
N VAL A 121 -20.90 -2.88 3.70
CA VAL A 121 -20.93 -3.62 4.97
C VAL A 121 -22.36 -3.89 5.44
N GLU A 122 -23.25 -2.89 5.36
CA GLU A 122 -24.67 -3.06 5.69
C GLU A 122 -25.33 -4.13 4.78
N LEU A 123 -25.10 -4.05 3.47
CA LEU A 123 -25.67 -4.99 2.49
C LEU A 123 -25.12 -6.42 2.63
N LEU A 124 -23.94 -6.60 3.22
CA LEU A 124 -23.39 -7.93 3.51
C LEU A 124 -24.22 -8.68 4.58
N GLY A 125 -24.97 -7.97 5.41
CA GLY A 125 -25.90 -8.53 6.39
C GLY A 125 -27.30 -8.82 5.84
N HIS A 126 -27.56 -8.59 4.55
CA HIS A 126 -28.88 -8.75 3.94
C HIS A 126 -29.27 -10.23 3.79
N ASP A 127 -30.57 -10.56 3.91
CA ASP A 127 -31.07 -11.94 3.86
C ASP A 127 -30.92 -12.61 2.48
N THR A 128 -30.96 -11.82 1.41
CA THR A 128 -30.74 -12.28 0.03
C THR A 128 -29.26 -12.48 -0.29
N ASP A 129 -28.89 -13.68 -0.71
CA ASP A 129 -27.55 -14.11 -1.13
C ASP A 129 -26.95 -13.22 -2.24
N GLN A 130 -27.72 -12.91 -3.29
CA GLN A 130 -27.26 -12.07 -4.39
C GLN A 130 -26.87 -10.66 -3.94
N VAL A 131 -27.56 -10.11 -2.94
CA VAL A 131 -27.23 -8.79 -2.36
C VAL A 131 -25.91 -8.88 -1.59
N ARG A 132 -25.69 -9.97 -0.83
CA ARG A 132 -24.42 -10.21 -0.13
C ARG A 132 -23.25 -10.38 -1.12
N VAL A 133 -23.45 -11.08 -2.24
CA VAL A 133 -22.46 -11.19 -3.32
C VAL A 133 -22.14 -9.82 -3.92
N GLY A 134 -23.15 -8.99 -4.19
CA GLY A 134 -22.96 -7.63 -4.66
C GLY A 134 -22.16 -6.76 -3.68
N ALA A 135 -22.46 -6.88 -2.39
CA ALA A 135 -21.72 -6.22 -1.32
C ALA A 135 -20.25 -6.64 -1.27
N LEU A 136 -19.96 -7.94 -1.32
CA LEU A 136 -18.60 -8.47 -1.37
C LEU A 136 -17.80 -7.90 -2.55
N HIS A 137 -18.39 -7.84 -3.74
CA HIS A 137 -17.74 -7.24 -4.91
C HIS A 137 -17.51 -5.74 -4.78
N ALA A 138 -18.43 -5.01 -4.14
CA ALA A 138 -18.26 -3.59 -3.86
C ALA A 138 -17.09 -3.35 -2.89
N LEU A 139 -16.99 -4.13 -1.81
CA LEU A 139 -15.87 -4.08 -0.86
C LEU A 139 -14.53 -4.38 -1.55
N ALA A 140 -14.47 -5.46 -2.34
CA ALA A 140 -13.26 -5.82 -3.06
C ALA A 140 -12.88 -4.75 -4.12
N GLY A 141 -13.87 -4.14 -4.77
CA GLY A 141 -13.66 -3.01 -5.67
C GLY A 141 -13.03 -1.81 -4.97
N LEU A 142 -13.50 -1.50 -3.76
CA LEU A 142 -12.93 -0.43 -2.95
C LEU A 142 -11.47 -0.73 -2.56
N ALA A 143 -11.20 -1.94 -2.04
CA ALA A 143 -9.86 -2.38 -1.68
C ALA A 143 -8.87 -2.35 -2.85
N ARG A 144 -9.31 -2.67 -4.07
CA ARG A 144 -8.47 -2.54 -5.28
C ARG A 144 -8.18 -1.10 -5.67
N SER A 145 -9.16 -0.22 -5.49
CA SER A 145 -9.00 1.20 -5.82
C SER A 145 -8.19 1.97 -4.78
N ARG A 146 -8.17 1.48 -3.54
CA ARG A 146 -7.58 2.13 -2.37
C ARG A 146 -7.02 1.06 -1.42
N THR A 147 -5.71 0.90 -1.46
CA THR A 147 -4.99 -0.12 -0.68
C THR A 147 -5.15 0.05 0.83
N GLU A 148 -5.46 1.27 1.31
CA GLU A 148 -5.76 1.55 2.72
C GLU A 148 -6.94 0.73 3.27
N TYR A 149 -7.89 0.31 2.42
CA TYR A 149 -9.02 -0.52 2.84
C TYR A 149 -8.73 -2.02 2.75
N THR A 150 -7.64 -2.47 2.12
CA THR A 150 -7.46 -3.89 1.77
C THR A 150 -7.45 -4.79 2.99
N GLN A 151 -6.69 -4.45 4.05
CA GLN A 151 -6.70 -5.24 5.28
C GLN A 151 -8.08 -5.26 5.93
N THR A 152 -8.74 -4.10 6.06
CA THR A 152 -10.07 -4.02 6.68
C THR A 152 -11.12 -4.82 5.90
N VAL A 153 -11.05 -4.79 4.57
CA VAL A 153 -11.94 -5.60 3.71
C VAL A 153 -11.64 -7.09 3.90
N LEU A 154 -10.37 -7.49 3.93
CA LEU A 154 -9.98 -8.88 4.22
C LEU A 154 -10.53 -9.32 5.59
N ASP A 155 -10.41 -8.49 6.63
CA ASP A 155 -10.91 -8.78 7.98
C ASP A 155 -12.43 -8.99 7.99
N ILE A 156 -13.18 -8.18 7.25
CA ILE A 156 -14.64 -8.29 7.15
C ILE A 156 -15.04 -9.57 6.40
N VAL A 157 -14.40 -9.87 5.27
CA VAL A 157 -14.67 -11.08 4.49
C VAL A 157 -14.30 -12.33 5.29
N CYS A 158 -13.17 -12.30 6.00
CA CYS A 158 -12.78 -13.34 6.94
C CYS A 158 -13.80 -13.48 8.08
N SER A 159 -14.24 -12.38 8.69
CA SER A 159 -15.29 -12.39 9.72
C SER A 159 -16.60 -13.00 9.21
N TYR A 160 -16.96 -12.75 7.95
CA TYR A 160 -18.13 -13.37 7.32
C TYR A 160 -17.96 -14.90 7.22
N LEU A 161 -16.81 -15.37 6.74
CA LEU A 161 -16.50 -16.80 6.60
C LEU A 161 -16.42 -17.54 7.95
N ARG A 162 -16.02 -16.86 9.02
CA ARG A 162 -15.98 -17.41 10.38
C ARG A 162 -17.35 -17.55 11.04
N ARG A 163 -18.44 -17.04 10.43
CA ARG A 163 -19.80 -17.32 10.91
C ARG A 163 -20.07 -18.82 10.82
N PRO A 164 -20.74 -19.44 11.81
CA PRO A 164 -21.09 -20.86 11.76
C PRO A 164 -21.78 -21.23 10.44
N PHE A 165 -21.34 -22.33 9.84
CA PHE A 165 -21.90 -22.87 8.61
C PHE A 165 -21.64 -24.36 8.55
N GLU A 166 -22.73 -25.11 8.41
CA GLU A 166 -22.70 -26.55 8.26
C GLU A 166 -22.72 -26.86 6.78
N LEU A 167 -21.61 -27.39 6.28
CA LEU A 167 -21.60 -27.96 4.96
C LEU A 167 -22.35 -29.29 5.03
N GLY A 168 -23.52 -29.36 4.41
CA GLY A 168 -24.27 -30.61 4.30
C GLY A 168 -23.40 -31.75 3.75
N ASP A 169 -23.77 -32.98 4.08
CA ASP A 169 -23.26 -34.21 3.48
C ASP A 169 -23.74 -34.35 2.03
N GLU A 170 -23.11 -35.21 1.21
CA GLU A 170 -23.40 -35.39 -0.24
C GLU A 170 -24.88 -35.68 -0.58
N HIS A 171 -25.71 -36.00 0.42
CA HIS A 171 -27.13 -36.34 0.30
C HIS A 171 -28.06 -35.34 1.02
N GLY A 172 -27.52 -34.27 1.61
CA GLY A 172 -28.25 -33.29 2.42
C GLY A 172 -28.78 -32.09 1.61
N ASP A 173 -29.76 -31.38 2.18
CA ASP A 173 -30.24 -30.09 1.66
C ASP A 173 -29.17 -29.02 1.95
N HIS A 174 -28.20 -28.89 1.04
CA HIS A 174 -27.17 -27.86 1.18
C HIS A 174 -27.83 -26.47 1.08
N ASP A 175 -27.43 -25.55 1.96
CA ASP A 175 -27.60 -24.12 1.71
C ASP A 175 -26.63 -23.69 0.58
N GLU A 176 -26.93 -24.15 -0.64
CA GLU A 176 -26.11 -23.93 -1.84
C GLU A 176 -26.00 -22.43 -2.13
N ALA A 177 -27.04 -21.67 -1.77
CA ALA A 177 -27.03 -20.20 -1.87
C ALA A 177 -25.96 -19.61 -0.96
N GLU A 178 -25.93 -19.96 0.33
CA GLU A 178 -24.88 -19.50 1.25
C GLU A 178 -23.50 -20.02 0.87
N LEU A 179 -23.40 -21.27 0.41
CA LEU A 179 -22.15 -21.84 -0.11
C LEU A 179 -21.61 -21.02 -1.28
N GLN A 180 -22.46 -20.54 -2.19
CA GLN A 180 -22.07 -19.66 -3.28
C GLN A 180 -21.54 -18.31 -2.79
N VAL A 181 -22.17 -17.70 -1.78
CA VAL A 181 -21.66 -16.45 -1.17
C VAL A 181 -20.29 -16.68 -0.55
N ARG A 182 -20.11 -17.78 0.19
CA ARG A 182 -18.85 -18.15 0.85
C ARG A 182 -17.73 -18.47 -0.13
N ARG A 183 -18.03 -19.15 -1.24
CA ARG A 183 -17.07 -19.37 -2.33
C ARG A 183 -16.65 -18.04 -2.97
N THR A 184 -17.59 -17.12 -3.13
CA THR A 184 -17.28 -15.76 -3.61
C THR A 184 -16.35 -15.02 -2.66
N ALA A 185 -16.63 -15.08 -1.35
CA ALA A 185 -15.77 -14.50 -0.32
C ALA A 185 -14.34 -15.09 -0.35
N GLN A 186 -14.21 -16.43 -0.42
CA GLN A 186 -12.90 -17.11 -0.53
C GLN A 186 -12.12 -16.66 -1.78
N ARG A 187 -12.78 -16.60 -2.95
CA ARG A 187 -12.15 -16.12 -4.18
C ARG A 187 -11.69 -14.67 -4.06
N LEU A 188 -12.48 -13.80 -3.44
CA LEU A 188 -12.11 -12.39 -3.27
C LEU A 188 -10.94 -12.20 -2.30
N ILE A 189 -10.79 -13.06 -1.28
CA ILE A 189 -9.57 -13.07 -0.46
C ILE A 189 -8.36 -13.34 -1.35
N ALA A 190 -8.42 -14.38 -2.19
CA ALA A 190 -7.35 -14.72 -3.12
C ALA A 190 -7.03 -13.58 -4.09
N ASP A 191 -8.04 -12.89 -4.62
CA ASP A 191 -7.89 -11.77 -5.56
C ASP A 191 -7.28 -10.51 -4.91
N LEU A 192 -7.44 -10.33 -3.60
CA LEU A 192 -6.93 -9.17 -2.86
C LEU A 192 -5.51 -9.38 -2.32
N LEU A 193 -5.07 -10.64 -2.20
CA LEU A 193 -3.72 -10.96 -1.79
C LEU A 193 -2.74 -10.76 -2.97
N PRO A 194 -1.56 -10.14 -2.73
CA PRO A 194 -0.56 -9.97 -3.78
C PRO A 194 -0.07 -11.32 -4.32
N GLU A 195 0.29 -11.37 -5.59
CA GLU A 195 0.91 -12.57 -6.17
C GLU A 195 2.38 -12.69 -5.74
N VAL A 196 2.92 -13.91 -5.72
CA VAL A 196 4.36 -14.11 -5.55
C VAL A 196 5.10 -13.48 -6.74
N GLY A 197 6.21 -12.79 -6.45
CA GLY A 197 7.01 -12.06 -7.43
C GLY A 197 6.72 -10.56 -7.50
N VAL A 198 5.63 -10.08 -6.89
CA VAL A 198 5.41 -8.64 -6.70
C VAL A 198 6.36 -8.12 -5.62
N VAL A 199 7.30 -7.26 -6.02
CA VAL A 199 8.32 -6.67 -5.13
C VAL A 199 7.68 -5.65 -4.19
N ASP A 200 8.12 -5.62 -2.93
CA ASP A 200 7.64 -4.72 -1.87
C ASP A 200 6.11 -4.72 -1.69
N ALA A 201 5.49 -5.86 -1.93
CA ALA A 201 4.05 -6.02 -1.74
C ALA A 201 3.67 -5.91 -0.25
N PRO A 202 2.50 -5.32 0.07
CA PRO A 202 1.99 -5.31 1.43
C PRO A 202 1.67 -6.73 1.91
N HIS A 203 2.01 -7.03 3.16
CA HIS A 203 1.78 -8.33 3.78
C HIS A 203 0.50 -8.31 4.62
N TYR A 204 -0.59 -8.83 4.06
CA TYR A 204 -1.90 -8.83 4.74
C TYR A 204 -2.11 -10.05 5.64
N GLU A 205 -2.84 -9.86 6.74
CA GLU A 205 -3.26 -10.94 7.63
C GLU A 205 -4.58 -11.56 7.15
N VAL A 206 -4.69 -12.89 7.26
CA VAL A 206 -5.88 -13.67 6.92
C VAL A 206 -6.23 -14.55 8.12
N ASP A 207 -7.33 -14.23 8.80
CA ASP A 207 -7.87 -15.00 9.93
C ASP A 207 -9.14 -15.75 9.55
N LEU A 208 -8.99 -17.01 9.20
CA LEU A 208 -10.05 -17.96 8.89
C LEU A 208 -10.24 -18.98 10.02
N SER A 209 -9.92 -18.61 11.27
CA SER A 209 -10.13 -19.48 12.42
C SER A 209 -11.59 -19.91 12.55
N LYS A 210 -11.84 -21.21 12.71
CA LYS A 210 -13.19 -21.83 12.80
C LYS A 210 -14.04 -21.68 11.54
N ALA A 211 -13.46 -21.25 10.41
CA ALA A 211 -14.19 -21.18 9.16
C ALA A 211 -14.35 -22.58 8.55
N THR A 212 -15.52 -22.84 7.98
CA THR A 212 -15.77 -23.98 7.10
C THR A 212 -15.39 -23.58 5.67
N LEU A 213 -14.34 -24.19 5.14
CA LEU A 213 -13.70 -23.86 3.87
C LEU A 213 -13.90 -24.99 2.88
N ALA A 214 -14.26 -24.63 1.64
CA ALA A 214 -14.55 -25.57 0.58
C ALA A 214 -14.00 -25.01 -0.74
N PHE A 215 -13.02 -25.69 -1.31
CA PHE A 215 -12.29 -25.23 -2.49
C PHE A 215 -11.55 -23.91 -2.27
N LEU A 216 -10.94 -23.73 -1.09
CA LEU A 216 -10.10 -22.56 -0.83
C LEU A 216 -8.89 -22.59 -1.77
N GLU A 217 -8.70 -21.50 -2.49
CA GLU A 217 -7.65 -21.33 -3.49
C GLU A 217 -6.82 -20.11 -3.16
N LEU A 218 -5.63 -20.31 -2.59
CA LEU A 218 -4.65 -19.27 -2.27
C LEU A 218 -3.30 -19.56 -2.95
N THR A 219 -3.30 -20.23 -4.09
CA THR A 219 -2.09 -20.52 -4.87
C THR A 219 -1.37 -19.25 -5.33
N ASN A 220 -0.04 -19.29 -5.30
CA ASN A 220 0.84 -18.23 -5.82
C ASN A 220 0.53 -16.85 -5.20
N ARG A 221 0.30 -16.80 -3.88
CA ARG A 221 0.00 -15.59 -3.11
C ARG A 221 1.08 -15.28 -2.07
N GLN A 222 1.22 -13.99 -1.76
CA GLN A 222 1.99 -13.50 -0.63
C GLN A 222 1.05 -13.16 0.51
N ILE A 223 1.29 -13.78 1.67
CA ILE A 223 0.46 -13.63 2.86
C ILE A 223 1.35 -13.15 4.00
N GLY A 224 0.86 -12.17 4.77
CA GLY A 224 1.51 -11.74 5.99
C GLY A 224 1.40 -12.79 7.08
N ARG A 225 0.23 -12.91 7.71
CA ARG A 225 -0.02 -13.93 8.74
C ARG A 225 -1.24 -14.74 8.35
N LEU A 226 -1.20 -16.05 8.60
CA LEU A 226 -2.29 -16.96 8.24
C LEU A 226 -2.79 -17.73 9.47
N ILE A 227 -4.02 -17.47 9.88
CA ILE A 227 -4.64 -18.10 11.04
C ILE A 227 -5.81 -18.96 10.57
N LEU A 228 -5.71 -20.26 10.79
CA LEU A 228 -6.64 -21.32 10.38
C LEU A 228 -6.93 -22.24 11.59
N ARG A 229 -6.92 -21.68 12.80
CA ARG A 229 -7.13 -22.45 14.03
C ARG A 229 -8.53 -23.01 14.05
N ASP A 230 -8.66 -24.29 14.37
CA ASP A 230 -9.94 -24.99 14.39
C ASP A 230 -10.75 -24.85 13.06
N ALA A 231 -10.10 -24.52 11.94
CA ALA A 231 -10.76 -24.41 10.65
C ALA A 231 -11.10 -25.81 10.09
N GLU A 232 -12.18 -25.91 9.33
CA GLU A 232 -12.58 -27.14 8.64
C GLU A 232 -12.34 -27.01 7.15
N PHE A 233 -11.55 -27.93 6.57
CA PHE A 233 -11.27 -27.97 5.14
C PHE A 233 -12.01 -29.12 4.50
N HIS A 234 -12.83 -28.81 3.50
CA HIS A 234 -13.62 -29.78 2.74
C HIS A 234 -13.17 -29.82 1.26
N TYR A 235 -13.36 -30.97 0.63
CA TYR A 235 -13.02 -31.22 -0.78
C TYR A 235 -11.52 -31.05 -1.09
N SER A 236 -11.11 -30.07 -1.88
CA SER A 236 -9.73 -29.88 -2.32
C SER A 236 -9.32 -28.44 -2.05
N ASN A 237 -8.37 -28.20 -1.16
CA ASN A 237 -7.93 -26.86 -0.79
C ASN A 237 -6.46 -26.70 -1.17
N SER A 238 -6.13 -25.58 -1.81
CA SER A 238 -4.81 -25.33 -2.36
C SER A 238 -4.25 -24.01 -1.87
N LEU A 239 -3.01 -24.06 -1.37
CA LEU A 239 -2.21 -22.88 -1.10
C LEU A 239 -0.87 -22.96 -1.85
N HIS A 240 -0.69 -23.89 -2.78
CA HIS A 240 0.62 -24.23 -3.31
C HIS A 240 1.36 -23.05 -3.96
N HIS A 241 2.69 -23.09 -3.95
CA HIS A 241 3.56 -22.02 -4.47
C HIS A 241 3.41 -20.66 -3.78
N SER A 242 2.77 -20.60 -2.61
CA SER A 242 2.57 -19.35 -1.87
C SER A 242 3.64 -19.11 -0.81
N HIS A 243 3.81 -17.85 -0.46
CA HIS A 243 4.78 -17.38 0.53
C HIS A 243 4.04 -16.79 1.72
N VAL A 244 4.26 -17.34 2.92
CA VAL A 244 3.76 -16.74 4.17
C VAL A 244 4.92 -16.14 4.94
N HIS A 245 4.89 -14.81 5.09
CA HIS A 245 5.99 -14.03 5.66
C HIS A 245 6.02 -14.04 7.19
N GLY A 246 4.86 -14.21 7.80
CA GLY A 246 4.64 -14.31 9.24
C GLY A 246 4.24 -15.72 9.67
N ASP A 247 3.64 -15.80 10.85
CA ASP A 247 3.27 -17.08 11.47
C ASP A 247 2.05 -17.73 10.79
N VAL A 248 2.03 -19.06 10.79
CA VAL A 248 0.92 -19.88 10.32
C VAL A 248 0.40 -20.77 11.46
N PHE A 249 -0.90 -20.69 11.73
CA PHE A 249 -1.54 -21.49 12.78
C PHE A 249 -2.70 -22.33 12.24
N LEU A 250 -2.50 -23.64 12.13
CA LEU A 250 -3.52 -24.64 11.82
C LEU A 250 -3.83 -25.53 13.04
N SER A 251 -3.62 -24.99 14.24
CA SER A 251 -3.80 -25.80 15.46
C SER A 251 -5.28 -26.15 15.64
N GLY A 252 -5.57 -27.42 15.88
CA GLY A 252 -6.94 -27.95 15.99
C GLY A 252 -7.74 -28.01 14.67
N SER A 253 -7.15 -27.65 13.52
CA SER A 253 -7.88 -27.70 12.25
C SER A 253 -8.19 -29.14 11.83
N THR A 254 -9.32 -29.34 11.16
CA THR A 254 -9.72 -30.62 10.59
C THR A 254 -9.74 -30.54 9.07
N THR A 255 -9.07 -31.47 8.39
CA THR A 255 -9.08 -31.54 6.92
C THR A 255 -9.77 -32.83 6.48
N LYS A 256 -11.01 -32.71 6.00
CA LYS A 256 -11.85 -33.82 5.51
C LYS A 256 -11.60 -34.16 4.03
N GLY A 257 -10.68 -33.45 3.38
CA GLY A 257 -10.35 -33.63 1.97
C GLY A 257 -8.88 -33.29 1.72
N ARG A 258 -8.50 -33.11 0.45
CA ARG A 258 -7.10 -32.88 0.06
C ARG A 258 -6.61 -31.49 0.44
N LEU A 259 -5.38 -31.41 0.93
CA LEU A 259 -4.70 -30.16 1.27
C LEU A 259 -3.35 -30.07 0.53
N HIS A 260 -3.28 -29.15 -0.44
CA HIS A 260 -2.10 -28.94 -1.28
C HIS A 260 -1.26 -27.78 -0.76
N LEU A 261 -0.08 -28.11 -0.22
CA LEU A 261 0.90 -27.18 0.34
C LEU A 261 2.26 -27.32 -0.34
N LEU A 262 2.32 -27.92 -1.54
CA LEU A 262 3.56 -28.09 -2.30
C LEU A 262 4.17 -26.74 -2.71
N ASP A 263 5.50 -26.70 -2.76
CA ASP A 263 6.30 -25.52 -3.13
C ASP A 263 5.97 -24.27 -2.28
N MET A 264 5.42 -24.47 -1.08
CA MET A 264 5.18 -23.40 -0.12
C MET A 264 6.49 -22.88 0.47
N VAL A 265 6.51 -21.58 0.81
CA VAL A 265 7.60 -20.97 1.58
C VAL A 265 7.03 -20.36 2.86
N PHE A 266 7.42 -20.93 4.00
CA PHE A 266 7.05 -20.43 5.33
C PHE A 266 8.24 -19.71 5.96
N HIS A 267 8.18 -18.39 6.02
CA HIS A 267 9.22 -17.57 6.64
C HIS A 267 9.08 -17.54 8.17
N GLY A 268 7.84 -17.50 8.68
CA GLY A 268 7.54 -17.57 10.11
C GLY A 268 7.34 -18.99 10.63
N LYS A 269 6.87 -19.11 11.87
CA LYS A 269 6.61 -20.43 12.48
C LYS A 269 5.34 -21.06 11.91
N VAL A 270 5.29 -22.39 11.86
CA VAL A 270 4.12 -23.14 11.41
C VAL A 270 3.68 -24.12 12.49
N SER A 271 2.39 -24.12 12.82
CA SER A 271 1.83 -24.96 13.88
C SER A 271 0.58 -25.72 13.44
N PHE A 272 0.72 -27.05 13.28
CA PHE A 272 -0.36 -28.02 13.04
C PHE A 272 -0.79 -28.75 14.32
N GLN A 273 -0.46 -28.22 15.50
CA GLN A 273 -0.68 -28.92 16.75
C GLN A 273 -2.13 -29.40 16.91
N VAL A 274 -2.31 -30.69 17.20
CA VAL A 274 -3.64 -31.31 17.38
C VAL A 274 -4.54 -31.19 16.13
N ALA A 275 -3.98 -30.93 14.95
CA ALA A 275 -4.73 -30.99 13.70
C ALA A 275 -5.02 -32.45 13.30
N THR A 276 -6.09 -32.65 12.57
CA THR A 276 -6.49 -33.95 12.02
C THR A 276 -6.67 -33.84 10.51
N THR A 277 -6.29 -34.88 9.78
CA THR A 277 -6.48 -34.93 8.33
C THR A 277 -6.91 -36.32 7.91
N ASP A 278 -8.02 -36.39 7.18
CA ASP A 278 -8.66 -37.64 6.77
C ASP A 278 -8.21 -38.11 5.38
N ASP A 279 -7.65 -37.21 4.58
CA ASP A 279 -7.23 -37.44 3.20
C ASP A 279 -5.79 -36.95 2.97
N TRP A 280 -5.35 -36.85 1.71
CA TRP A 280 -3.98 -36.55 1.35
C TRP A 280 -3.56 -35.11 1.69
N VAL A 281 -2.40 -34.98 2.36
CA VAL A 281 -1.67 -33.71 2.54
C VAL A 281 -0.34 -33.72 1.79
N ASP A 282 -0.08 -32.67 1.02
CA ASP A 282 1.11 -32.57 0.17
C ASP A 282 1.99 -31.39 0.56
N PHE A 283 3.17 -31.65 1.13
CA PHE A 283 4.23 -30.69 1.48
C PHE A 283 5.47 -30.82 0.58
N ARG A 284 5.33 -31.37 -0.63
CA ARG A 284 6.48 -31.57 -1.51
C ARG A 284 7.19 -30.26 -1.84
N ASN A 285 8.52 -30.28 -1.80
CA ASN A 285 9.38 -29.11 -2.04
C ASN A 285 9.12 -27.88 -1.15
N THR A 286 8.35 -28.05 -0.07
CA THR A 286 8.01 -26.96 0.83
C THR A 286 9.21 -26.57 1.69
N ARG A 287 9.40 -25.27 1.90
CA ARG A 287 10.50 -24.71 2.70
C ARG A 287 9.97 -24.12 3.99
N PHE A 288 10.47 -24.64 5.11
CA PHE A 288 10.19 -24.14 6.45
C PHE A 288 11.42 -23.41 6.98
N HIS A 289 11.45 -22.09 6.83
CA HIS A 289 12.52 -21.26 7.40
C HIS A 289 12.34 -21.08 8.92
N GLY A 290 11.08 -20.96 9.36
CA GLY A 290 10.74 -20.90 10.78
C GLY A 290 10.45 -22.29 11.39
N PRO A 291 10.29 -22.37 12.72
CA PRO A 291 9.99 -23.63 13.40
C PRO A 291 8.69 -24.27 12.93
N ALA A 292 8.71 -25.56 12.60
CA ALA A 292 7.55 -26.34 12.20
C ALA A 292 7.14 -27.33 13.31
N LYS A 293 5.86 -27.28 13.72
CA LYS A 293 5.31 -28.09 14.81
C LYS A 293 4.12 -28.92 14.36
N PHE A 294 4.22 -30.24 14.48
CA PHE A 294 3.20 -31.25 14.19
C PHE A 294 2.80 -32.04 15.45
N THR A 295 3.02 -31.45 16.63
CA THR A 295 2.79 -32.13 17.92
C THR A 295 1.36 -32.64 18.01
N ARG A 296 1.19 -33.94 18.27
CA ARG A 296 -0.12 -34.59 18.41
C ARG A 296 -1.04 -34.42 17.19
N THR A 297 -0.48 -34.19 16.01
CA THR A 297 -1.22 -34.18 14.74
C THR A 297 -1.52 -35.62 14.29
N GLU A 298 -2.69 -35.85 13.68
CA GLU A 298 -3.09 -37.16 13.16
C GLU A 298 -3.38 -37.09 11.66
N PHE A 299 -2.57 -37.80 10.88
CA PHE A 299 -2.72 -37.95 9.43
C PHE A 299 -3.25 -39.34 9.11
N SER A 300 -4.54 -39.42 8.80
CA SER A 300 -5.23 -40.65 8.39
C SER A 300 -5.03 -40.97 6.92
N GLY A 301 -4.92 -39.94 6.08
CA GLY A 301 -4.51 -40.07 4.69
C GLY A 301 -2.99 -40.07 4.49
N PRO A 302 -2.52 -40.33 3.27
CA PRO A 302 -1.11 -40.25 2.94
C PRO A 302 -0.57 -38.82 3.14
N VAL A 303 0.70 -38.70 3.54
CA VAL A 303 1.40 -37.42 3.59
C VAL A 303 2.76 -37.50 2.92
N SER A 304 3.09 -36.48 2.14
CA SER A 304 4.42 -36.37 1.51
C SER A 304 5.09 -35.07 1.91
N PHE A 305 6.33 -35.19 2.37
CA PHE A 305 7.32 -34.14 2.59
C PHE A 305 8.49 -34.29 1.62
N GLU A 306 8.31 -35.00 0.50
CA GLU A 306 9.39 -35.25 -0.44
C GLU A 306 10.02 -33.94 -0.92
N GLY A 307 11.34 -33.81 -0.77
CA GLY A 307 12.09 -32.60 -1.10
C GLY A 307 11.87 -31.40 -0.18
N ALA A 308 11.12 -31.55 0.92
CA ALA A 308 10.91 -30.47 1.88
C ALA A 308 12.21 -30.12 2.63
N VAL A 309 12.37 -28.84 2.96
CA VAL A 309 13.55 -28.34 3.68
C VAL A 309 13.12 -27.71 4.99
N PHE A 310 13.76 -28.11 6.09
CA PHE A 310 13.54 -27.51 7.41
C PHE A 310 14.84 -26.86 7.90
N ASP A 311 14.85 -25.53 7.96
CA ASP A 311 16.02 -24.76 8.41
C ASP A 311 16.15 -24.72 9.94
N GLN A 312 15.13 -25.22 10.64
CA GLN A 312 15.04 -25.30 12.09
C GLN A 312 14.61 -26.71 12.52
N PRO A 313 14.84 -27.11 13.78
CA PRO A 313 14.35 -28.38 14.30
C PRO A 313 12.84 -28.55 14.12
N VAL A 314 12.42 -29.72 13.62
CA VAL A 314 11.01 -30.07 13.42
C VAL A 314 10.48 -30.85 14.61
N GLU A 315 9.31 -30.45 15.12
CA GLU A 315 8.68 -31.08 16.28
C GLU A 315 7.54 -32.01 15.86
N MET A 316 7.75 -33.32 15.97
CA MET A 316 6.79 -34.37 15.59
C MET A 316 6.37 -35.25 16.78
N SER A 317 6.51 -34.76 18.02
CA SER A 317 6.14 -35.54 19.19
C SER A 317 4.65 -35.89 19.20
N GLY A 318 4.35 -37.18 19.35
CA GLY A 318 2.99 -37.70 19.39
C GLY A 318 2.25 -37.63 18.05
N THR A 319 2.93 -37.31 16.94
CA THR A 319 2.31 -37.33 15.60
C THR A 319 2.00 -38.75 15.19
N LYS A 320 0.84 -38.97 14.57
CA LYS A 320 0.43 -40.27 14.04
C LYS A 320 0.25 -40.20 12.53
N PHE A 321 0.88 -41.14 11.83
CA PHE A 321 0.73 -41.31 10.40
C PHE A 321 0.12 -42.68 10.13
N THR A 322 -1.19 -42.74 9.90
CA THR A 322 -1.89 -44.01 9.67
C THR A 322 -2.12 -44.31 8.20
N GLY A 323 -2.04 -43.31 7.30
CA GLY A 323 -2.19 -43.46 5.84
C GLY A 323 -0.90 -43.54 5.02
N GLY A 324 0.27 -43.60 5.67
CA GLY A 324 1.59 -43.63 5.02
C GLY A 324 2.30 -42.27 5.04
N LEU A 325 3.64 -42.32 5.04
CA LEU A 325 4.51 -41.15 5.23
C LEU A 325 5.68 -41.20 4.25
N ASP A 326 5.84 -40.17 3.42
CA ASP A 326 7.01 -40.00 2.56
C ASP A 326 7.85 -38.80 3.03
N LEU A 327 9.03 -39.08 3.58
CA LEU A 327 10.06 -38.12 3.98
C LEU A 327 11.33 -38.26 3.14
N ARG A 328 11.28 -38.95 1.99
CA ARG A 328 12.45 -39.05 1.11
C ARG A 328 12.93 -37.67 0.73
N THR A 329 14.25 -37.50 0.71
CA THR A 329 14.92 -36.24 0.35
C THR A 329 14.52 -35.03 1.19
N ALA A 330 13.67 -35.20 2.21
CA ALA A 330 13.42 -34.17 3.20
C ALA A 330 14.71 -33.97 4.01
N VAL A 331 15.10 -32.72 4.21
CA VAL A 331 16.33 -32.37 4.93
C VAL A 331 15.96 -31.69 6.25
N PRO A 332 15.63 -32.45 7.31
CA PRO A 332 15.50 -31.88 8.64
C PRO A 332 16.88 -31.58 9.22
N GLN A 333 17.06 -30.40 9.82
CA GLN A 333 18.27 -30.11 10.61
C GLN A 333 18.35 -31.04 11.83
N GLU A 334 17.26 -31.12 12.58
CA GLU A 334 17.02 -32.02 13.71
C GLU A 334 15.51 -32.32 13.77
N ALA A 335 15.13 -33.46 14.35
CA ALA A 335 13.73 -33.81 14.56
C ALA A 335 13.50 -34.36 15.96
N THR A 336 12.40 -33.97 16.58
CA THR A 336 11.90 -34.57 17.82
C THR A 336 10.76 -35.51 17.50
N THR A 337 10.94 -36.82 17.70
CA THR A 337 9.94 -37.85 17.35
C THR A 337 9.36 -38.59 18.57
N ASN A 338 9.38 -37.97 19.75
CA ASN A 338 8.91 -38.63 20.99
C ASN A 338 7.45 -39.09 20.82
N ALA A 339 7.21 -40.40 20.93
CA ALA A 339 5.89 -40.99 20.71
C ALA A 339 5.30 -40.77 19.30
N MET A 340 6.13 -40.47 18.29
CA MET A 340 5.72 -40.47 16.88
C MET A 340 5.44 -41.90 16.42
N VAL A 341 4.31 -42.11 15.74
CA VAL A 341 3.84 -43.43 15.31
C VAL A 341 3.52 -43.45 13.82
N VAL A 342 3.91 -44.53 13.16
CA VAL A 342 3.54 -44.83 11.76
C VAL A 342 2.77 -46.15 11.70
N SER A 343 1.83 -46.28 10.76
CA SER A 343 1.17 -47.56 10.44
C SER A 343 2.10 -48.43 9.61
N LEU A 344 2.28 -49.71 10.00
CA LEU A 344 3.10 -50.67 9.25
C LEU A 344 2.35 -51.28 8.05
N ASN A 345 1.05 -50.98 7.91
CA ASN A 345 0.21 -51.44 6.79
C ASN A 345 0.35 -50.55 5.54
N HIS A 346 1.01 -49.41 5.67
CA HIS A 346 1.25 -48.45 4.59
C HIS A 346 2.74 -48.24 4.38
N GLU A 347 3.11 -47.78 3.19
CA GLU A 347 4.50 -47.48 2.89
C GLU A 347 4.95 -46.26 3.71
N ASN A 348 6.08 -46.41 4.42
CA ASN A 348 6.73 -45.34 5.14
C ASN A 348 8.16 -45.22 4.64
N ARG A 349 8.51 -44.06 4.09
CA ARG A 349 9.83 -43.77 3.56
C ARG A 349 10.47 -42.71 4.44
N LEU A 350 11.37 -43.12 5.32
CA LEU A 350 11.99 -42.25 6.32
C LEU A 350 13.40 -41.81 5.89
N PRO A 351 13.94 -40.72 6.47
CA PRO A 351 15.34 -40.34 6.27
C PRO A 351 16.32 -41.41 6.77
N ASP A 352 17.54 -41.37 6.24
CA ASP A 352 18.61 -42.26 6.71
C ASP A 352 18.89 -42.07 8.21
N GLY A 353 19.06 -43.18 8.92
CA GLY A 353 19.31 -43.19 10.37
C GLY A 353 18.03 -43.30 11.22
N TRP A 354 16.85 -43.03 10.65
CA TRP A 354 15.59 -43.19 11.38
C TRP A 354 15.20 -44.67 11.47
N VAL A 355 14.73 -45.09 12.65
CA VAL A 355 14.37 -46.48 12.93
C VAL A 355 12.91 -46.56 13.34
N VAL A 356 12.24 -47.62 12.90
CA VAL A 356 10.87 -47.95 13.28
C VAL A 356 10.87 -49.17 14.20
N ASP A 357 10.58 -48.96 15.48
CA ASP A 357 10.39 -50.05 16.45
C ASP A 357 8.95 -50.56 16.34
N GLN A 358 8.78 -51.74 15.77
CA GLN A 358 7.47 -52.34 15.52
C GLN A 358 6.73 -52.69 16.82
N ARG A 359 5.41 -52.52 16.81
CA ARG A 359 4.50 -52.87 17.90
C ARG A 359 3.52 -53.96 17.47
N PRO A 360 2.99 -54.76 18.41
CA PRO A 360 2.05 -55.85 18.10
C PRO A 360 0.72 -55.40 17.47
N ASP A 361 0.37 -54.11 17.58
CA ASP A 361 -0.89 -53.53 17.09
C ASP A 361 -0.84 -53.10 15.61
N GLY A 362 0.22 -53.45 14.88
CA GLY A 362 0.41 -53.07 13.48
C GLY A 362 0.92 -51.64 13.29
N THR A 363 1.35 -50.98 14.37
CA THR A 363 2.01 -49.67 14.33
C THR A 363 3.50 -49.76 14.66
N GLY A 364 4.26 -48.71 14.36
CA GLY A 364 5.68 -48.61 14.69
C GLY A 364 6.02 -47.27 15.33
N LEU A 365 6.84 -47.29 16.38
CA LEU A 365 7.38 -46.08 17.00
C LEU A 365 8.59 -45.61 16.21
N VAL A 366 8.63 -44.33 15.86
CA VAL A 366 9.73 -43.73 15.09
C VAL A 366 10.75 -43.09 16.02
N ARG A 367 12.04 -43.41 15.80
CA ARG A 367 13.18 -42.74 16.45
C ARG A 367 14.07 -42.11 15.38
N SER A 368 14.35 -40.81 15.54
CA SER A 368 15.18 -39.99 14.64
C SER A 368 16.62 -39.84 15.09
#